data_AF-A0A840KIT6-F1
#
_entry.id   AF-A0A840KIT6-F1
#
_cell.length_a   1.000
_cell.length_b   1.000
_cell.length_c   1.000
_cell.angle_alpha   90.00
_cell.angle_beta   90.00
_cell.angle_gamma   90.00
#
_symmetry.space_group_name_H-M   'P 1'
#
loop_
_entity.id
_entity.type
_entity.pdbx_description
1 polymer ?
#
loop_
_entity_poly.entity_id
_entity_poly.type
_entity_poly.pdbx_seq_one_letter_code
_entity_poly.pdbx_strand_id
1 'polypeptide(L)'
;MKRYKVYAPEDLQNFADAENICIEIYAKNKVFEQSEIKGSIYLRGESCTFPNLVSIAGNLSVDAPFCSLEKLEKVQGNCIIHNEVNIDKLKEIKGNLKCIVDLNFKNLEKIGGSIQSKKAKLTTRGHLLRKNRKPVAVNRQYEVDRLPADGIFDVDIFGDNLIFPHTHISGNITVKSQKADFPNLVSLHGNLYGDPREKSKEKCKLNYPSLEQIIGNVELKNTTSVFDSLTFVKGSISMEKSETDFPVLERSGTIRLNSYSSASFPELVEIRGGLTKRSYSSKKYYFPKLKKVNGIFHKNDVEAPFLEEVGELLSNENFEMNFLQKINGSCTISKYFKSNSLRHINILEIKNNVFYSPALESVNHYLYKKEEHYETLAKNIYFRITDQLYISKTSFLISRFGFETGLKGNKYPLKELVRILKLRHSSFQNFETRELKREWTTEDHQEFHKIIEKIRVLWDKTEALSFQEFFTSDNRNFRLFCFNYIGVGTLMKELDARKINAHSIDVDHVEYDINGNRESIKKTNIYEVYEIENQKLGIGSWNSRNGFSYAVKCWCPSTGKEHWLWIEEQYKDNALTAIASTFRVHENMIPYIRCLKRQGDLLFCELIREVTPKGFTRPLTAKEYFSLLEVET
;
A
#
# COMPACT_ATOMS: atom_id res chain seq x y z
N MET A 1 -12.87 8.96 -7.19
CA MET A 1 -13.64 10.07 -6.58
C MET A 1 -12.69 11.25 -6.38
N LYS A 2 -12.91 12.35 -7.11
CA LYS A 2 -12.06 13.55 -7.05
C LYS A 2 -12.43 14.37 -5.81
N ARG A 3 -11.42 14.92 -5.11
CA ARG A 3 -11.64 15.72 -3.88
C ARG A 3 -11.38 17.19 -4.13
N TYR A 4 -12.22 18.03 -3.56
CA TYR A 4 -12.15 19.48 -3.64
C TYR A 4 -12.15 20.06 -2.23
N LYS A 5 -11.26 21.00 -1.97
CA LYS A 5 -11.18 21.71 -0.70
C LYS A 5 -11.78 23.09 -0.88
N VAL A 6 -12.67 23.47 0.02
CA VAL A 6 -13.43 24.74 -0.01
C VAL A 6 -13.00 25.55 1.20
N TYR A 7 -12.43 26.73 0.96
CA TYR A 7 -11.98 27.64 2.01
C TYR A 7 -12.88 28.88 2.10
N ALA A 8 -13.70 29.16 1.08
CA ALA A 8 -14.72 30.21 1.09
C ALA A 8 -16.00 29.77 0.34
N PRO A 9 -17.17 30.39 0.60
CA PRO A 9 -18.45 30.03 -0.04
C PRO A 9 -18.43 30.02 -1.57
N GLU A 10 -17.64 30.91 -2.18
CA GLU A 10 -17.53 31.08 -3.63
C GLU A 10 -16.90 29.84 -4.29
N ASP A 11 -16.02 29.12 -3.58
CA ASP A 11 -15.39 27.90 -4.09
C ASP A 11 -16.40 26.78 -4.35
N LEU A 12 -17.53 26.80 -3.62
CA LEU A 12 -18.55 25.75 -3.66
C LEU A 12 -19.46 25.87 -4.89
N GLN A 13 -19.60 27.08 -5.46
CA GLN A 13 -20.45 27.33 -6.65
C GLN A 13 -19.98 26.53 -7.87
N ASN A 14 -18.67 26.24 -7.96
CA ASN A 14 -18.09 25.52 -9.11
C ASN A 14 -18.36 24.01 -9.10
N PHE A 15 -18.87 23.45 -8.00
CA PHE A 15 -18.92 22.00 -7.80
C PHE A 15 -20.25 21.47 -7.25
N ALA A 16 -21.20 22.33 -6.88
CA ALA A 16 -22.47 21.92 -6.27
C ALA A 16 -23.26 20.88 -7.10
N ASP A 17 -23.17 20.98 -8.44
CA ASP A 17 -23.89 20.13 -9.39
C ASP A 17 -23.10 18.93 -9.92
N ALA A 18 -21.85 18.73 -9.48
CA ALA A 18 -21.02 17.65 -9.99
C ALA A 18 -21.30 16.32 -9.28
N GLU A 19 -21.53 15.26 -10.05
CA GLU A 19 -21.69 13.90 -9.53
C GLU A 19 -20.31 13.25 -9.24
N ASN A 20 -20.26 12.28 -8.32
CA ASN A 20 -19.06 11.49 -8.00
C ASN A 20 -17.85 12.28 -7.44
N ILE A 21 -18.09 13.42 -6.79
CA ILE A 21 -17.06 14.24 -6.12
C ILE A 21 -17.11 14.15 -4.58
N CYS A 22 -16.02 14.58 -3.95
CA CYS A 22 -15.92 14.82 -2.51
C CYS A 22 -15.62 16.29 -2.26
N ILE A 23 -16.44 16.96 -1.45
CA ILE A 23 -16.27 18.36 -1.05
C ILE A 23 -15.83 18.37 0.41
N GLU A 24 -14.64 18.90 0.69
CA GLU A 24 -14.13 19.09 2.05
C GLU A 24 -14.19 20.58 2.39
N ILE A 25 -15.09 20.98 3.30
CA ILE A 25 -15.29 22.36 3.73
C ILE A 25 -14.32 22.67 4.87
N TYR A 26 -13.29 23.47 4.60
CA TYR A 26 -12.33 23.98 5.60
C TYR A 26 -12.64 25.42 6.05
N ALA A 27 -13.54 26.12 5.34
CA ALA A 27 -14.04 27.44 5.72
C ALA A 27 -14.59 27.41 7.16
N LYS A 28 -14.36 28.47 7.96
CA LYS A 28 -14.85 28.59 9.34
C LYS A 28 -15.86 29.73 9.46
N ASN A 29 -16.91 29.56 10.26
CA ASN A 29 -17.93 30.58 10.52
C ASN A 29 -18.58 31.12 9.22
N LYS A 30 -18.90 30.23 8.28
CA LYS A 30 -19.48 30.59 6.98
C LYS A 30 -20.86 29.97 6.77
N VAL A 31 -21.65 30.64 5.95
CA VAL A 31 -22.97 30.21 5.51
C VAL A 31 -22.89 29.77 4.05
N PHE A 32 -23.56 28.67 3.73
CA PHE A 32 -23.58 28.06 2.41
C PHE A 32 -25.03 27.83 1.95
N GLU A 33 -25.41 28.43 0.83
CA GLU A 33 -26.82 28.54 0.40
C GLU A 33 -27.36 27.35 -0.41
N GLN A 34 -26.55 26.29 -0.61
CA GLN A 34 -26.90 25.15 -1.44
C GLN A 34 -28.08 24.37 -0.84
N SER A 35 -29.08 24.06 -1.68
CA SER A 35 -30.22 23.24 -1.31
C SER A 35 -29.99 21.74 -1.49
N GLU A 36 -29.08 21.36 -2.37
CA GLU A 36 -28.73 19.95 -2.65
C GLU A 36 -27.23 19.80 -2.92
N ILE A 37 -26.69 18.62 -2.61
CA ILE A 37 -25.31 18.24 -2.96
C ILE A 37 -25.33 16.88 -3.66
N LYS A 38 -24.94 16.85 -4.94
CA LYS A 38 -24.87 15.60 -5.72
C LYS A 38 -23.66 14.71 -5.39
N GLY A 39 -22.66 15.26 -4.71
CA GLY A 39 -21.46 14.57 -4.23
C GLY A 39 -21.50 14.17 -2.75
N SER A 40 -20.33 13.83 -2.20
CA SER A 40 -20.13 13.69 -0.75
C SER A 40 -19.64 15.02 -0.14
N ILE A 41 -20.04 15.33 1.08
CA ILE A 41 -19.61 16.53 1.83
C ILE A 41 -18.98 16.16 3.17
N TYR A 42 -17.86 16.81 3.49
CA TYR A 42 -17.05 16.62 4.68
C TYR A 42 -16.83 17.98 5.34
N LEU A 43 -17.42 18.22 6.50
CA LEU A 43 -17.31 19.46 7.24
C LEU A 43 -16.07 19.40 8.14
N ARG A 44 -15.01 20.12 7.75
CA ARG A 44 -13.71 20.20 8.45
C ARG A 44 -13.51 21.54 9.17
N GLY A 45 -14.27 22.57 8.82
CA GLY A 45 -14.25 23.89 9.44
C GLY A 45 -15.41 24.07 10.43
N GLU A 46 -15.12 24.78 11.52
CA GLU A 46 -16.03 25.02 12.65
C GLU A 46 -17.16 25.98 12.27
N SER A 47 -18.32 25.81 12.90
CA SER A 47 -19.46 26.75 12.85
C SER A 47 -19.98 27.04 11.42
N CYS A 48 -19.91 26.05 10.53
CA CYS A 48 -20.48 26.18 9.18
C CYS A 48 -21.99 25.91 9.19
N THR A 49 -22.74 26.73 8.46
CA THR A 49 -24.21 26.62 8.40
C THR A 49 -24.69 26.42 6.97
N PHE A 50 -25.58 25.45 6.77
CA PHE A 50 -26.29 25.20 5.52
C PHE A 50 -27.79 25.32 5.76
N PRO A 51 -28.35 26.54 5.71
CA PRO A 51 -29.74 26.80 6.12
C PRO A 51 -30.77 26.25 5.11
N ASN A 52 -30.33 25.92 3.89
CA ASN A 52 -31.21 25.49 2.81
C ASN A 52 -30.98 24.07 2.34
N LEU A 53 -29.95 23.38 2.85
CA LEU A 53 -29.58 22.04 2.38
C LEU A 53 -30.60 20.99 2.82
N VAL A 54 -31.26 20.35 1.86
CA VAL A 54 -32.31 19.34 2.06
C VAL A 54 -31.81 17.93 1.77
N SER A 55 -30.89 17.74 0.82
CA SER A 55 -30.44 16.40 0.41
C SER A 55 -28.96 16.31 0.05
N ILE A 56 -28.36 15.15 0.35
CA ILE A 56 -26.99 14.79 -0.04
C ILE A 56 -27.02 13.43 -0.75
N ALA A 57 -26.57 13.38 -2.01
CA ALA A 57 -26.52 12.14 -2.79
C ALA A 57 -25.30 11.25 -2.47
N GLY A 58 -24.23 11.81 -1.90
CA GLY A 58 -23.06 11.09 -1.43
C GLY A 58 -23.04 10.88 0.09
N ASN A 59 -21.84 10.79 0.65
CA ASN A 59 -21.62 10.66 2.09
C ASN A 59 -21.65 12.03 2.79
N LEU A 60 -22.06 12.04 4.05
CA LEU A 60 -21.91 13.16 4.97
C LEU A 60 -20.86 12.79 6.04
N SER A 61 -19.86 13.66 6.25
CA SER A 61 -18.93 13.58 7.39
C SER A 61 -18.93 14.92 8.12
N VAL A 62 -19.13 14.91 9.44
CA VAL A 62 -19.04 16.10 10.29
C VAL A 62 -17.85 15.95 11.23
N ASP A 63 -16.74 16.57 10.87
CA ASP A 63 -15.44 16.44 11.53
C ASP A 63 -15.04 17.69 12.33
N ALA A 64 -15.87 18.74 12.34
CA ALA A 64 -15.68 19.96 13.13
C ALA A 64 -16.96 20.34 13.90
N PRO A 65 -16.84 20.99 15.07
CA PRO A 65 -17.97 21.32 15.93
C PRO A 65 -18.83 22.49 15.44
N PHE A 66 -20.01 22.60 16.04
CA PHE A 66 -20.97 23.71 15.88
C PHE A 66 -21.52 23.90 14.46
N CYS A 67 -21.43 22.87 13.62
CA CYS A 67 -22.02 22.93 12.29
C CYS A 67 -23.56 22.82 12.37
N SER A 68 -24.26 23.43 11.43
CA SER A 68 -25.73 23.40 11.35
C SER A 68 -26.22 23.00 9.96
N LEU A 69 -27.02 21.93 9.91
CA LEU A 69 -27.64 21.30 8.75
C LEU A 69 -29.15 21.18 9.00
N GLU A 70 -29.78 22.27 9.43
CA GLU A 70 -31.12 22.27 10.04
C GLU A 70 -32.26 21.77 9.15
N LYS A 71 -32.15 21.92 7.82
CA LYS A 71 -33.16 21.46 6.85
C LYS A 71 -32.81 20.13 6.18
N LEU A 72 -31.69 19.51 6.52
CA LEU A 72 -31.24 18.30 5.86
C LEU A 72 -32.18 17.15 6.19
N GLU A 73 -32.85 16.60 5.17
CA GLU A 73 -33.81 15.51 5.34
C GLU A 73 -33.24 14.14 4.93
N LYS A 74 -32.30 14.10 3.99
CA LYS A 74 -31.85 12.84 3.38
C LYS A 74 -30.37 12.77 3.07
N VAL A 75 -29.75 11.64 3.42
CA VAL A 75 -28.37 11.27 3.02
C VAL A 75 -28.40 9.91 2.32
N GLN A 76 -28.02 9.86 1.04
CA GLN A 76 -28.03 8.61 0.26
C GLN A 76 -26.78 7.74 0.52
N GLY A 77 -25.68 8.34 0.99
CA GLY A 77 -24.46 7.63 1.37
C GLY A 77 -24.37 7.31 2.87
N ASN A 78 -23.14 7.12 3.34
CA ASN A 78 -22.87 6.97 4.78
C ASN A 78 -22.94 8.33 5.49
N CYS A 79 -23.35 8.32 6.75
CA CYS A 79 -23.38 9.49 7.63
C CYS A 79 -22.41 9.26 8.80
N ILE A 80 -21.39 10.11 8.91
CA ILE A 80 -20.36 10.05 9.96
C ILE A 80 -20.39 11.36 10.74
N ILE A 81 -20.59 11.28 12.05
CA ILE A 81 -20.68 12.44 12.94
C ILE A 81 -19.63 12.30 14.03
N HIS A 82 -18.59 13.13 13.93
CA HIS A 82 -17.49 13.19 14.88
C HIS A 82 -17.61 14.32 15.91
N ASN A 83 -18.40 15.36 15.62
CA ASN A 83 -18.63 16.49 16.50
C ASN A 83 -20.12 16.89 16.52
N GLU A 84 -20.47 17.77 17.46
CA GLU A 84 -21.83 18.31 17.60
C GLU A 84 -22.31 18.99 16.31
N VAL A 85 -23.55 18.69 15.94
CA VAL A 85 -24.21 19.20 14.74
C VAL A 85 -25.71 19.33 14.95
N ASN A 86 -26.31 20.43 14.46
CA ASN A 86 -27.76 20.53 14.35
C ASN A 86 -28.23 19.82 13.06
N ILE A 87 -28.98 18.73 13.19
CA ILE A 87 -29.45 17.91 12.07
C ILE A 87 -30.86 17.35 12.31
N ASP A 88 -31.70 18.15 12.97
CA ASP A 88 -32.99 17.72 13.52
C ASP A 88 -33.98 17.21 12.47
N LYS A 89 -33.91 17.70 11.22
CA LYS A 89 -34.84 17.35 10.14
C LYS A 89 -34.46 16.08 9.38
N LEU A 90 -33.34 15.44 9.71
CA LEU A 90 -32.90 14.24 9.01
C LEU A 90 -33.88 13.09 9.24
N LYS A 91 -34.45 12.57 8.15
CA LYS A 91 -35.43 11.47 8.14
C LYS A 91 -34.83 10.17 7.64
N GLU A 92 -33.91 10.20 6.67
CA GLU A 92 -33.38 8.99 6.02
C GLU A 92 -31.87 9.03 5.82
N ILE A 93 -31.19 7.94 6.19
CA ILE A 93 -29.81 7.61 5.82
C ILE A 93 -29.84 6.29 5.08
N LYS A 94 -29.46 6.23 3.80
CA LYS A 94 -29.41 4.94 3.08
C LYS A 94 -28.16 4.11 3.36
N GLY A 95 -27.06 4.75 3.74
CA GLY A 95 -25.81 4.07 4.10
C GLY A 95 -25.67 3.76 5.59
N ASN A 96 -24.44 3.58 6.04
CA ASN A 96 -24.12 3.35 7.45
C ASN A 96 -24.17 4.66 8.25
N LEU A 97 -24.59 4.58 9.51
CA LEU A 97 -24.51 5.66 10.49
C LEU A 97 -23.36 5.41 11.46
N LYS A 98 -22.42 6.35 11.58
CA LYS A 98 -21.37 6.31 12.60
C LYS A 98 -21.37 7.59 13.41
N CYS A 99 -21.52 7.51 14.72
CA CYS A 99 -21.41 8.66 15.62
C CYS A 99 -20.44 8.37 16.75
N ILE A 100 -19.68 9.37 17.17
CA ILE A 100 -18.82 9.28 18.37
C ILE A 100 -19.20 10.33 19.44
N VAL A 101 -20.19 11.17 19.14
CA VAL A 101 -20.80 12.13 20.07
C VAL A 101 -22.25 11.77 20.33
N ASP A 102 -22.74 12.13 21.51
CA ASP A 102 -24.16 11.97 21.87
C ASP A 102 -25.02 12.81 20.91
N LEU A 103 -26.09 12.19 20.40
CA LEU A 103 -26.95 12.85 19.43
C LEU A 103 -28.38 12.33 19.52
N ASN A 104 -29.34 13.26 19.48
CA ASN A 104 -30.76 12.95 19.39
C ASN A 104 -31.27 13.34 18.00
N PHE A 105 -31.47 12.34 17.15
CA PHE A 105 -32.13 12.54 15.87
C PHE A 105 -33.63 12.69 16.07
N LYS A 106 -34.16 13.92 16.03
CA LYS A 106 -35.60 14.14 16.28
C LYS A 106 -36.49 13.40 15.29
N ASN A 107 -36.11 13.36 14.01
CA ASN A 107 -36.98 12.87 12.93
C ASN A 107 -36.48 11.63 12.18
N LEU A 108 -35.35 11.03 12.56
CA LEU A 108 -34.72 9.94 11.78
C LEU A 108 -35.55 8.66 11.83
N GLU A 109 -36.06 8.24 10.66
CA GLU A 109 -36.95 7.09 10.45
C GLU A 109 -36.20 5.86 9.97
N LYS A 110 -35.29 6.04 9.02
CA LYS A 110 -34.71 4.94 8.26
C LYS A 110 -33.19 5.04 8.18
N ILE A 111 -32.53 3.94 8.53
CA ILE A 111 -31.09 3.75 8.34
C ILE A 111 -30.91 2.46 7.53
N GLY A 112 -30.37 2.57 6.32
CA GLY A 112 -30.22 1.44 5.41
C GLY A 112 -28.99 0.57 5.65
N GLY A 113 -28.01 1.05 6.41
CA GLY A 113 -26.78 0.33 6.77
C GLY A 113 -26.61 0.13 8.28
N SER A 114 -25.38 -0.23 8.67
CA SER A 114 -25.03 -0.48 10.07
C SER A 114 -24.97 0.81 10.91
N ILE A 115 -25.20 0.68 12.22
CA ILE A 115 -25.08 1.78 13.20
C ILE A 115 -23.86 1.53 14.09
N GLN A 116 -22.89 2.44 14.07
CA GLN A 116 -21.69 2.40 14.90
C GLN A 116 -21.66 3.57 15.87
N SER A 117 -21.72 3.31 17.18
CA SER A 117 -21.49 4.32 18.22
C SER A 117 -20.22 4.04 19.05
N LYS A 118 -19.31 5.02 19.16
CA LYS A 118 -18.12 4.92 20.04
C LYS A 118 -18.40 5.63 21.37
N LYS A 119 -19.00 4.93 22.34
CA LYS A 119 -19.38 5.46 23.66
C LYS A 119 -20.40 6.62 23.63
N ALA A 120 -21.00 6.87 22.47
CA ALA A 120 -22.07 7.86 22.30
C ALA A 120 -23.46 7.27 22.53
N LYS A 121 -24.30 8.03 23.22
CA LYS A 121 -25.75 7.82 23.38
C LYS A 121 -26.46 8.42 22.17
N LEU A 122 -26.92 7.54 21.28
CA LEU A 122 -27.70 7.93 20.10
C LEU A 122 -29.17 7.66 20.38
N THR A 123 -30.02 8.64 20.16
CA THR A 123 -31.47 8.48 20.27
C THR A 123 -32.14 8.91 18.97
N THR A 124 -33.25 8.26 18.62
CA THR A 124 -34.19 8.77 17.62
C THR A 124 -35.60 8.68 18.18
N ARG A 125 -36.39 9.75 18.03
CA ARG A 125 -37.81 9.78 18.47
C ARG A 125 -38.01 9.28 19.91
N GLY A 126 -37.08 9.61 20.81
CA GLY A 126 -37.11 9.19 22.21
C GLY A 126 -36.61 7.77 22.49
N HIS A 127 -36.24 6.99 21.46
CA HIS A 127 -35.71 5.63 21.60
C HIS A 127 -34.20 5.59 21.42
N LEU A 128 -33.50 4.77 22.20
CA LEU A 128 -32.05 4.60 22.09
C LEU A 128 -31.69 3.75 20.85
N LEU A 129 -30.92 4.33 19.93
CA LEU A 129 -30.27 3.65 18.81
C LEU A 129 -29.10 2.81 19.37
N ARG A 130 -29.36 1.54 19.72
CA ARG A 130 -28.33 0.65 20.26
C ARG A 130 -27.45 0.04 19.14
N LYS A 131 -26.15 0.28 19.32
CA LYS A 131 -24.98 -0.42 18.78
C LYS A 131 -25.15 -1.93 18.83
N ASN A 132 -24.98 -2.61 17.70
CA ASN A 132 -25.10 -4.07 17.55
C ASN A 132 -26.46 -4.57 18.05
N ARG A 133 -27.36 -4.93 17.14
CA ARG A 133 -28.35 -5.93 17.56
C ARG A 133 -27.53 -7.13 17.96
N LYS A 134 -27.57 -7.53 19.23
CA LYS A 134 -27.10 -8.88 19.58
C LYS A 134 -27.85 -9.79 18.62
N PRO A 135 -27.16 -10.57 17.77
CA PRO A 135 -27.85 -11.45 16.85
C PRO A 135 -28.85 -12.27 17.64
N VAL A 136 -30.10 -12.27 17.18
CA VAL A 136 -31.12 -13.11 17.79
C VAL A 136 -30.73 -14.55 17.47
N ALA A 137 -30.38 -15.30 18.51
CA ALA A 137 -30.06 -16.71 18.37
C ALA A 137 -31.36 -17.49 18.16
N VAL A 138 -31.45 -18.25 17.09
CA VAL A 138 -32.66 -19.00 16.72
C VAL A 138 -32.30 -20.47 16.57
N ASN A 139 -32.87 -21.30 17.43
CA ASN A 139 -32.75 -22.75 17.45
C ASN A 139 -34.06 -23.45 17.04
N ARG A 140 -35.20 -22.78 17.18
CA ARG A 140 -36.54 -23.36 16.95
C ARG A 140 -37.47 -22.39 16.21
N GLN A 141 -38.47 -22.92 15.51
CA GLN A 141 -39.38 -22.11 14.68
C GLN A 141 -40.12 -21.01 15.46
N TYR A 142 -40.58 -21.27 16.69
CA TYR A 142 -41.27 -20.23 17.49
C TYR A 142 -40.37 -19.01 17.79
N GLU A 143 -39.05 -19.15 17.71
CA GLU A 143 -38.11 -18.04 17.90
C GLU A 143 -38.03 -17.20 16.62
N VAL A 144 -38.20 -17.82 15.45
CA VAL A 144 -38.39 -17.12 14.16
C VAL A 144 -39.70 -16.34 14.18
N ASP A 145 -40.78 -16.96 14.65
CA ASP A 145 -42.12 -16.35 14.69
C ASP A 145 -42.19 -15.12 15.61
N ARG A 146 -41.21 -14.97 16.51
CA ARG A 146 -41.04 -13.82 17.42
C ARG A 146 -40.11 -12.74 16.88
N LEU A 147 -39.48 -12.95 15.73
CA LEU A 147 -38.62 -11.93 15.13
C LEU A 147 -39.46 -10.72 14.69
N PRO A 148 -38.89 -9.50 14.74
CA PRO A 148 -39.57 -8.30 14.29
C PRO A 148 -40.14 -8.46 12.86
N ALA A 149 -41.45 -8.25 12.71
CA ALA A 149 -42.13 -8.37 11.42
C ALA A 149 -41.68 -7.31 10.40
N ASP A 150 -41.14 -6.19 10.88
CA ASP A 150 -40.56 -5.11 10.06
C ASP A 150 -39.21 -5.50 9.42
N GLY A 151 -38.68 -6.69 9.72
CA GLY A 151 -37.46 -7.22 9.09
C GLY A 151 -36.17 -6.61 9.63
N ILE A 152 -36.24 -5.76 10.65
CA ILE A 152 -35.06 -5.04 11.14
C ILE A 152 -34.49 -5.83 12.32
N PHE A 153 -33.64 -6.82 12.02
CA PHE A 153 -32.90 -7.62 13.03
C PHE A 153 -31.59 -8.22 12.48
N ASP A 154 -30.66 -8.54 13.38
CA ASP A 154 -29.54 -9.45 13.08
C ASP A 154 -29.93 -10.85 13.61
N VAL A 155 -29.61 -11.92 12.90
CA VAL A 155 -30.00 -13.29 13.28
C VAL A 155 -28.85 -14.28 13.15
N ASP A 156 -28.68 -15.11 14.18
CA ASP A 156 -27.79 -16.26 14.21
C ASP A 156 -28.64 -17.54 14.24
N ILE A 157 -28.58 -18.32 13.17
CA ILE A 157 -29.47 -19.47 12.94
C ILE A 157 -28.74 -20.75 13.28
N PHE A 158 -29.20 -21.41 14.33
CA PHE A 158 -28.60 -22.58 14.93
C PHE A 158 -29.44 -23.85 14.75
N GLY A 159 -30.75 -23.71 14.56
CA GLY A 159 -31.68 -24.81 14.31
C GLY A 159 -31.83 -25.16 12.83
N ASP A 160 -32.15 -26.43 12.55
CA ASP A 160 -32.38 -26.95 11.20
C ASP A 160 -33.85 -26.82 10.79
N ASN A 161 -34.09 -26.72 9.48
CA ASN A 161 -35.43 -26.66 8.86
C ASN A 161 -36.29 -25.50 9.35
N LEU A 162 -35.67 -24.36 9.68
CA LEU A 162 -36.37 -23.15 10.06
C LEU A 162 -36.82 -22.36 8.82
N ILE A 163 -38.05 -21.85 8.86
CA ILE A 163 -38.68 -21.10 7.77
C ILE A 163 -38.83 -19.65 8.20
N PHE A 164 -38.19 -18.73 7.48
CA PHE A 164 -38.25 -17.30 7.73
C PHE A 164 -39.28 -16.64 6.78
N PRO A 165 -40.41 -16.11 7.28
CA PRO A 165 -41.47 -15.58 6.43
C PRO A 165 -41.19 -14.18 5.88
N HIS A 166 -40.12 -13.52 6.36
CA HIS A 166 -39.79 -12.13 6.04
C HIS A 166 -39.51 -11.90 4.56
N THR A 167 -40.07 -10.81 4.02
CA THR A 167 -39.83 -10.38 2.63
C THR A 167 -38.63 -9.44 2.49
N HIS A 168 -38.30 -8.71 3.54
CA HIS A 168 -37.20 -7.75 3.57
C HIS A 168 -36.47 -7.90 4.89
N ILE A 169 -35.14 -7.95 4.88
CA ILE A 169 -34.34 -7.96 6.11
C ILE A 169 -33.30 -6.84 6.06
N SER A 170 -33.24 -6.05 7.13
CA SER A 170 -32.20 -5.05 7.36
C SER A 170 -31.40 -5.42 8.60
N GLY A 171 -30.33 -6.15 8.36
CA GLY A 171 -29.42 -6.73 9.32
C GLY A 171 -28.71 -7.97 8.76
N ASN A 172 -27.81 -8.55 9.53
CA ASN A 172 -27.00 -9.67 9.10
C ASN A 172 -27.74 -11.00 9.33
N ILE A 173 -27.64 -11.90 8.36
CA ILE A 173 -28.11 -13.28 8.46
C ILE A 173 -26.87 -14.17 8.57
N THR A 174 -26.77 -14.91 9.68
CA THR A 174 -25.68 -15.87 9.90
C THR A 174 -26.26 -17.26 10.09
N VAL A 175 -26.08 -18.14 9.11
CA VAL A 175 -26.55 -19.53 9.14
C VAL A 175 -25.45 -20.47 9.61
N LYS A 176 -25.67 -21.08 10.78
CA LYS A 176 -24.78 -22.01 11.46
C LYS A 176 -25.37 -23.42 11.57
N SER A 177 -26.59 -23.62 11.07
CA SER A 177 -27.31 -24.89 10.96
C SER A 177 -27.04 -25.57 9.61
N GLN A 178 -27.52 -26.80 9.42
CA GLN A 178 -27.40 -27.54 8.16
C GLN A 178 -28.45 -27.10 7.12
N LYS A 179 -29.60 -26.56 7.55
CA LYS A 179 -30.64 -26.07 6.64
C LYS A 179 -31.46 -24.91 7.20
N ALA A 180 -31.67 -23.86 6.40
CA ALA A 180 -32.58 -22.76 6.67
C ALA A 180 -33.20 -22.25 5.36
N ASP A 181 -34.51 -21.97 5.38
CA ASP A 181 -35.29 -21.59 4.22
C ASP A 181 -35.84 -20.16 4.37
N PHE A 182 -35.65 -19.34 3.33
CA PHE A 182 -36.15 -17.96 3.24
C PHE A 182 -37.06 -17.81 2.01
N PRO A 183 -38.24 -18.45 2.01
CA PRO A 183 -39.05 -18.60 0.80
C PRO A 183 -39.53 -17.28 0.20
N ASN A 184 -39.72 -16.24 1.02
CA ASN A 184 -40.33 -14.98 0.59
C ASN A 184 -39.34 -13.80 0.56
N LEU A 185 -38.07 -14.02 0.95
CA LEU A 185 -37.12 -12.94 1.11
C LEU A 185 -36.75 -12.36 -0.27
N VAL A 186 -37.13 -11.12 -0.53
CA VAL A 186 -36.89 -10.38 -1.78
C VAL A 186 -35.62 -9.54 -1.71
N SER A 187 -35.31 -8.98 -0.54
CA SER A 187 -34.11 -8.14 -0.39
C SER A 187 -33.45 -8.25 0.98
N LEU A 188 -32.11 -8.16 0.96
CA LEU A 188 -31.27 -8.15 2.14
C LEU A 188 -30.39 -6.90 2.17
N HIS A 189 -30.60 -6.06 3.18
CA HIS A 189 -29.76 -4.91 3.51
C HIS A 189 -28.87 -5.27 4.70
N GLY A 190 -27.84 -6.04 4.42
CA GLY A 190 -26.93 -6.61 5.41
C GLY A 190 -26.09 -7.71 4.80
N ASN A 191 -25.27 -8.37 5.62
CA ASN A 191 -24.43 -9.45 5.14
C ASN A 191 -25.14 -10.80 5.30
N LEU A 192 -24.85 -11.72 4.38
CA LEU A 192 -25.26 -13.11 4.42
C LEU A 192 -24.03 -13.99 4.67
N TYR A 193 -24.02 -14.70 5.78
CA TYR A 193 -22.98 -15.65 6.16
C TYR A 193 -23.57 -17.06 6.23
N GLY A 194 -23.00 -18.01 5.50
CA GLY A 194 -23.24 -19.44 5.68
C GLY A 194 -21.96 -20.10 6.19
N ASP A 195 -21.96 -20.55 7.45
CA ASP A 195 -20.79 -21.16 8.10
C ASP A 195 -21.27 -22.19 9.13
N PRO A 196 -21.62 -23.43 8.70
CA PRO A 196 -22.18 -24.44 9.57
C PRO A 196 -21.18 -24.84 10.68
N ARG A 197 -21.66 -24.94 11.92
CA ARG A 197 -20.82 -25.23 13.10
C ARG A 197 -20.14 -26.59 13.06
N GLU A 198 -20.84 -27.59 12.54
CA GLU A 198 -20.31 -28.94 12.45
C GLU A 198 -19.50 -29.10 11.17
N LYS A 199 -18.27 -29.59 11.30
CA LYS A 199 -17.49 -30.13 10.19
C LYS A 199 -18.05 -31.48 9.74
N SER A 200 -19.36 -31.56 9.54
CA SER A 200 -20.00 -32.74 8.97
C SER A 200 -19.55 -32.88 7.50
N LYS A 201 -19.64 -34.10 6.95
CA LYS A 201 -19.36 -34.32 5.52
C LYS A 201 -20.41 -33.65 4.62
N GLU A 202 -21.56 -33.26 5.16
CA GLU A 202 -22.67 -32.71 4.40
C GLU A 202 -22.64 -31.18 4.41
N LYS A 203 -22.78 -30.59 3.23
CA LYS A 203 -22.80 -29.13 3.05
C LYS A 203 -24.12 -28.55 3.53
N CYS A 204 -24.06 -27.38 4.17
CA CYS A 204 -25.24 -26.62 4.59
C CYS A 204 -26.08 -26.22 3.37
N LYS A 205 -27.38 -26.55 3.34
CA LYS A 205 -28.30 -26.20 2.25
C LYS A 205 -29.03 -24.90 2.58
N LEU A 206 -28.79 -23.86 1.78
CA LEU A 206 -29.47 -22.57 1.91
C LEU A 206 -30.35 -22.32 0.69
N ASN A 207 -31.60 -21.95 0.92
CA ASN A 207 -32.58 -21.70 -0.13
C ASN A 207 -33.14 -20.27 -0.07
N TYR A 208 -33.00 -19.53 -1.17
CA TYR A 208 -33.42 -18.13 -1.33
C TYR A 208 -34.11 -17.92 -2.69
N PRO A 209 -35.28 -18.55 -2.93
CA PRO A 209 -35.87 -18.60 -4.27
C PRO A 209 -36.29 -17.22 -4.79
N SER A 210 -36.73 -16.32 -3.91
CA SER A 210 -37.22 -14.98 -4.28
C SER A 210 -36.22 -13.85 -4.05
N LEU A 211 -34.99 -14.13 -3.62
CA LEU A 211 -34.04 -13.08 -3.23
C LEU A 211 -33.47 -12.40 -4.48
N GLU A 212 -33.88 -11.16 -4.71
CA GLU A 212 -33.51 -10.39 -5.91
C GLU A 212 -32.24 -9.54 -5.72
N GLN A 213 -32.01 -9.03 -4.50
CA GLN A 213 -30.90 -8.11 -4.24
C GLN A 213 -30.28 -8.25 -2.84
N ILE A 214 -28.95 -8.08 -2.78
CA ILE A 214 -28.18 -8.02 -1.53
C ILE A 214 -27.33 -6.75 -1.51
N ILE A 215 -27.63 -5.87 -0.55
CA ILE A 215 -26.82 -4.68 -0.21
C ILE A 215 -25.90 -5.02 0.96
N GLY A 216 -24.92 -5.87 0.69
CA GLY A 216 -23.94 -6.34 1.67
C GLY A 216 -23.06 -7.44 1.07
N ASN A 217 -22.32 -8.14 1.92
CA ASN A 217 -21.44 -9.22 1.50
C ASN A 217 -22.15 -10.58 1.62
N VAL A 218 -21.77 -11.51 0.75
CA VAL A 218 -22.14 -12.91 0.79
C VAL A 218 -20.88 -13.72 1.08
N GLU A 219 -20.84 -14.45 2.19
CA GLU A 219 -19.73 -15.33 2.55
C GLU A 219 -20.25 -16.74 2.81
N LEU A 220 -19.80 -17.68 2.00
CA LEU A 220 -20.29 -19.05 1.98
C LEU A 220 -19.14 -20.02 2.26
N LYS A 221 -19.24 -20.77 3.34
CA LYS A 221 -18.28 -21.79 3.77
C LYS A 221 -18.99 -23.12 3.94
N ASN A 222 -18.51 -24.15 3.24
CA ASN A 222 -19.09 -25.49 3.29
C ASN A 222 -20.62 -25.50 3.03
N THR A 223 -21.09 -24.67 2.08
CA THR A 223 -22.53 -24.55 1.75
C THR A 223 -22.85 -25.06 0.35
N THR A 224 -24.09 -25.44 0.15
CA THR A 224 -24.74 -25.64 -1.14
C THR A 224 -25.94 -24.72 -1.22
N SER A 225 -26.04 -23.90 -2.25
CA SER A 225 -27.15 -22.93 -2.39
C SER A 225 -27.48 -22.62 -3.84
N VAL A 226 -28.72 -22.22 -4.08
CA VAL A 226 -29.15 -21.69 -5.38
C VAL A 226 -29.86 -20.36 -5.12
N PHE A 227 -29.48 -19.34 -5.89
CA PHE A 227 -30.08 -18.01 -5.83
C PHE A 227 -30.86 -17.72 -7.12
N ASP A 228 -32.03 -18.33 -7.26
CA ASP A 228 -32.81 -18.36 -8.51
C ASP A 228 -33.14 -16.97 -9.08
N SER A 229 -33.42 -16.01 -8.20
CA SER A 229 -33.87 -14.66 -8.58
C SER A 229 -32.83 -13.56 -8.36
N LEU A 230 -31.64 -13.88 -7.86
CA LEU A 230 -30.67 -12.87 -7.42
C LEU A 230 -29.98 -12.21 -8.61
N THR A 231 -30.34 -10.96 -8.90
CA THR A 231 -29.81 -10.18 -10.03
C THR A 231 -28.66 -9.27 -9.62
N PHE A 232 -28.59 -8.88 -8.35
CA PHE A 232 -27.62 -7.87 -7.88
C PHE A 232 -27.04 -8.13 -6.49
N VAL A 233 -25.70 -8.07 -6.39
CA VAL A 233 -24.97 -8.01 -5.12
C VAL A 233 -24.06 -6.79 -5.09
N LYS A 234 -24.29 -5.84 -4.17
CA LYS A 234 -23.47 -4.63 -4.06
C LYS A 234 -22.08 -4.91 -3.46
N GLY A 235 -22.01 -5.77 -2.45
CA GLY A 235 -20.78 -6.13 -1.73
C GLY A 235 -20.03 -7.28 -2.39
N SER A 236 -19.20 -7.98 -1.62
CA SER A 236 -18.42 -9.10 -2.15
C SER A 236 -19.14 -10.44 -2.01
N ILE A 237 -18.96 -11.32 -2.99
CA ILE A 237 -19.26 -12.75 -2.90
C ILE A 237 -17.95 -13.48 -2.62
N SER A 238 -17.89 -14.23 -1.52
CA SER A 238 -16.74 -15.03 -1.12
C SER A 238 -17.19 -16.46 -0.85
N MET A 239 -16.53 -17.43 -1.49
CA MET A 239 -16.88 -18.84 -1.38
C MET A 239 -15.66 -19.68 -0.99
N GLU A 240 -15.86 -20.62 -0.08
CA GLU A 240 -14.87 -21.62 0.33
C GLU A 240 -15.57 -22.99 0.50
N LYS A 241 -15.06 -24.04 -0.15
CA LYS A 241 -15.63 -25.40 -0.11
C LYS A 241 -17.14 -25.46 -0.41
N SER A 242 -17.64 -24.52 -1.21
CA SER A 242 -19.09 -24.32 -1.41
C SER A 242 -19.51 -24.54 -2.86
N GLU A 243 -20.74 -24.97 -3.09
CA GLU A 243 -21.35 -25.14 -4.41
C GLU A 243 -22.54 -24.17 -4.54
N THR A 244 -22.49 -23.23 -5.48
CA THR A 244 -23.56 -22.23 -5.59
C THR A 244 -23.85 -21.76 -6.99
N ASP A 245 -25.11 -21.81 -7.38
CA ASP A 245 -25.56 -21.32 -8.68
C ASP A 245 -26.21 -19.94 -8.56
N PHE A 246 -25.79 -19.03 -9.43
CA PHE A 246 -26.31 -17.67 -9.59
C PHE A 246 -26.86 -17.49 -11.01
N PRO A 247 -28.00 -18.13 -11.34
CA PRO A 247 -28.49 -18.26 -12.71
C PRO A 247 -28.82 -16.93 -13.40
N VAL A 248 -29.22 -15.90 -12.64
CA VAL A 248 -29.65 -14.59 -13.19
C VAL A 248 -28.84 -13.41 -12.65
N LEU A 249 -27.72 -13.66 -11.98
CA LEU A 249 -26.91 -12.59 -11.39
C LEU A 249 -26.22 -11.77 -12.48
N GLU A 250 -26.67 -10.54 -12.69
CA GLU A 250 -26.12 -9.65 -13.73
C GLU A 250 -24.93 -8.83 -13.24
N ARG A 251 -24.93 -8.44 -11.95
CA ARG A 251 -23.92 -7.50 -11.40
C ARG A 251 -23.51 -7.86 -9.98
N SER A 252 -22.21 -7.79 -9.71
CA SER A 252 -21.63 -8.06 -8.39
C SER A 252 -20.57 -7.03 -7.99
N GLY A 253 -20.24 -6.95 -6.70
CA GLY A 253 -19.07 -6.25 -6.19
C GLY A 253 -17.79 -7.03 -6.49
N THR A 254 -17.11 -7.55 -5.47
CA THR A 254 -15.91 -8.40 -5.65
C THR A 254 -16.30 -9.87 -5.59
N ILE A 255 -15.73 -10.71 -6.45
CA ILE A 255 -15.93 -12.17 -6.38
C ILE A 255 -14.62 -12.84 -5.99
N ARG A 256 -14.65 -13.64 -4.91
CA ARG A 256 -13.53 -14.43 -4.41
C ARG A 256 -13.91 -15.91 -4.33
N LEU A 257 -13.22 -16.73 -5.11
CA LEU A 257 -13.47 -18.16 -5.19
C LEU A 257 -12.27 -18.93 -4.61
N ASN A 258 -12.42 -19.46 -3.40
CA ASN A 258 -11.36 -20.19 -2.71
C ASN A 258 -11.48 -21.72 -2.94
N SER A 259 -10.48 -22.46 -2.47
CA SER A 259 -10.32 -23.92 -2.66
C SER A 259 -11.62 -24.73 -2.51
N TYR A 260 -11.80 -25.68 -3.42
CA TYR A 260 -12.93 -26.63 -3.49
C TYR A 260 -14.33 -26.01 -3.64
N SER A 261 -14.40 -24.76 -4.11
CA SER A 261 -15.67 -24.15 -4.48
C SER A 261 -16.05 -24.46 -5.93
N SER A 262 -17.34 -24.41 -6.23
CA SER A 262 -17.93 -24.51 -7.57
C SER A 262 -19.05 -23.47 -7.65
N ALA A 263 -19.08 -22.68 -8.71
CA ALA A 263 -20.09 -21.63 -8.88
C ALA A 263 -20.37 -21.36 -10.35
N SER A 264 -21.64 -21.07 -10.65
CA SER A 264 -22.11 -20.75 -11.99
C SER A 264 -22.64 -19.32 -12.06
N PHE A 265 -22.20 -18.57 -13.08
CA PHE A 265 -22.55 -17.15 -13.31
C PHE A 265 -22.87 -16.90 -14.80
N PRO A 266 -23.93 -17.52 -15.37
CA PRO A 266 -24.20 -17.44 -16.80
C PRO A 266 -24.59 -16.04 -17.27
N GLU A 267 -25.25 -15.25 -16.43
CA GLU A 267 -25.78 -13.91 -16.77
C GLU A 267 -24.92 -12.76 -16.26
N LEU A 268 -23.78 -13.03 -15.62
CA LEU A 268 -22.96 -11.98 -15.00
C LEU A 268 -22.25 -11.14 -16.07
N VAL A 269 -22.60 -9.84 -16.10
CA VAL A 269 -22.06 -8.86 -17.07
C VAL A 269 -20.98 -7.97 -16.46
N GLU A 270 -21.13 -7.58 -15.19
CA GLU A 270 -20.24 -6.61 -14.53
C GLU A 270 -19.83 -7.02 -13.11
N ILE A 271 -18.53 -6.90 -12.82
CA ILE A 271 -17.94 -7.01 -11.48
C ILE A 271 -17.33 -5.65 -11.12
N ARG A 272 -17.89 -4.97 -10.12
CA ARG A 272 -17.43 -3.64 -9.69
C ARG A 272 -16.15 -3.66 -8.85
N GLY A 273 -15.76 -4.84 -8.37
CA GLY A 273 -14.51 -5.07 -7.65
C GLY A 273 -13.57 -5.98 -8.44
N GLY A 274 -12.80 -6.80 -7.72
CA GLY A 274 -11.92 -7.80 -8.32
C GLY A 274 -12.61 -9.15 -8.55
N LEU A 275 -12.04 -9.95 -9.44
CA LEU A 275 -12.32 -11.36 -9.61
C LEU A 275 -11.04 -12.15 -9.35
N THR A 276 -10.98 -12.80 -8.18
CA THR A 276 -9.79 -13.53 -7.73
C THR A 276 -10.15 -14.96 -7.35
N LYS A 277 -9.28 -15.90 -7.73
CA LYS A 277 -9.35 -17.29 -7.26
C LYS A 277 -8.12 -17.60 -6.40
N ARG A 278 -8.34 -18.36 -5.33
CA ARG A 278 -7.29 -18.99 -4.53
C ARG A 278 -7.65 -20.46 -4.35
N SER A 279 -7.43 -21.25 -5.39
CA SER A 279 -7.76 -22.68 -5.36
C SER A 279 -6.65 -23.50 -5.98
N TYR A 280 -6.36 -24.65 -5.36
CA TYR A 280 -5.39 -25.65 -5.85
C TYR A 280 -5.91 -26.47 -7.04
N SER A 281 -7.14 -26.19 -7.51
CA SER A 281 -7.72 -26.86 -8.67
C SER A 281 -7.28 -26.20 -9.98
N SER A 282 -6.90 -27.02 -10.95
CA SER A 282 -6.63 -26.61 -12.35
C SER A 282 -7.90 -26.22 -13.12
N LYS A 283 -9.10 -26.44 -12.56
CA LYS A 283 -10.36 -26.08 -13.24
C LYS A 283 -10.53 -24.56 -13.30
N LYS A 284 -10.76 -24.04 -14.51
CA LYS A 284 -11.07 -22.63 -14.75
C LYS A 284 -12.56 -22.37 -14.55
N TYR A 285 -12.90 -21.18 -14.06
CA TYR A 285 -14.29 -20.70 -14.01
C TYR A 285 -14.65 -20.04 -15.33
N TYR A 286 -15.85 -20.33 -15.82
CA TYR A 286 -16.34 -19.79 -17.09
C TYR A 286 -17.40 -18.71 -16.85
N PHE A 287 -17.19 -17.53 -17.43
CA PHE A 287 -18.10 -16.38 -17.34
C PHE A 287 -18.51 -15.97 -18.77
N PRO A 288 -19.58 -16.56 -19.32
CA PRO A 288 -19.93 -16.43 -20.74
C PRO A 288 -20.43 -15.04 -21.16
N LYS A 289 -20.87 -14.18 -20.23
CA LYS A 289 -21.40 -12.85 -20.53
C LYS A 289 -20.62 -11.71 -19.86
N LEU A 290 -19.53 -12.02 -19.15
CA LEU A 290 -18.78 -11.02 -18.40
C LEU A 290 -18.05 -10.08 -19.36
N LYS A 291 -18.39 -8.80 -19.27
CA LYS A 291 -17.82 -7.73 -20.09
C LYS A 291 -16.87 -6.83 -19.31
N LYS A 292 -17.08 -6.66 -18.01
CA LYS A 292 -16.34 -5.65 -17.23
C LYS A 292 -15.96 -6.11 -15.83
N VAL A 293 -14.70 -5.88 -15.45
CA VAL A 293 -14.16 -6.09 -14.09
C VAL A 293 -13.40 -4.85 -13.65
N ASN A 294 -13.91 -4.05 -12.72
CA ASN A 294 -13.27 -2.77 -12.37
C ASN A 294 -12.00 -2.92 -11.52
N GLY A 295 -11.80 -4.08 -10.88
CA GLY A 295 -10.64 -4.40 -10.05
C GLY A 295 -9.66 -5.37 -10.73
N ILE A 296 -9.03 -6.20 -9.91
CA ILE A 296 -8.03 -7.17 -10.36
C ILE A 296 -8.72 -8.36 -11.04
N PHE A 297 -8.25 -8.75 -12.22
CA PHE A 297 -8.68 -9.93 -12.96
C PHE A 297 -7.49 -10.90 -13.17
N HIS A 298 -7.60 -12.10 -12.59
CA HIS A 298 -6.61 -13.17 -12.74
C HIS A 298 -6.98 -14.10 -13.89
N LYS A 299 -6.30 -13.99 -15.03
CA LYS A 299 -6.67 -14.75 -16.25
C LYS A 299 -6.42 -16.26 -16.14
N ASN A 300 -5.38 -16.69 -15.41
CA ASN A 300 -5.00 -18.11 -15.32
C ASN A 300 -6.16 -19.02 -14.88
N ASP A 301 -7.06 -18.44 -14.08
CA ASP A 301 -8.09 -19.15 -13.34
C ASP A 301 -9.49 -19.00 -13.93
N VAL A 302 -9.62 -18.12 -14.92
CA VAL A 302 -10.91 -17.63 -15.41
C VAL A 302 -10.91 -17.55 -16.94
N GLU A 303 -11.98 -18.04 -17.53
CA GLU A 303 -12.32 -17.84 -18.94
C GLU A 303 -13.51 -16.88 -19.04
N ALA A 304 -13.26 -15.70 -19.60
CA ALA A 304 -14.24 -14.65 -19.85
C ALA A 304 -14.06 -14.15 -21.30
N PRO A 305 -14.65 -14.85 -22.29
CA PRO A 305 -14.32 -14.66 -23.71
C PRO A 305 -14.71 -13.27 -24.24
N PHE A 306 -15.70 -12.61 -23.66
CA PHE A 306 -16.21 -11.30 -24.09
C PHE A 306 -15.80 -10.16 -23.15
N LEU A 307 -14.73 -10.33 -22.38
CA LEU A 307 -14.26 -9.29 -21.47
C LEU A 307 -13.71 -8.09 -22.28
N GLU A 308 -14.35 -6.94 -22.10
CA GLU A 308 -14.07 -5.68 -22.80
C GLU A 308 -13.21 -4.72 -21.96
N GLU A 309 -13.39 -4.69 -20.64
CA GLU A 309 -12.71 -3.74 -19.75
C GLU A 309 -12.28 -4.39 -18.44
N VAL A 310 -11.04 -4.11 -18.02
CA VAL A 310 -10.51 -4.52 -16.72
C VAL A 310 -9.86 -3.37 -15.95
N GLY A 311 -9.84 -3.48 -14.62
CA GLY A 311 -9.02 -2.69 -13.73
C GLY A 311 -7.55 -3.06 -13.91
N GLU A 312 -7.13 -4.15 -13.28
CA GLU A 312 -5.77 -4.69 -13.37
C GLU A 312 -5.82 -6.10 -13.98
N LEU A 313 -4.92 -6.38 -14.93
CA LEU A 313 -4.84 -7.67 -15.61
C LEU A 313 -3.59 -8.42 -15.13
N LEU A 314 -3.79 -9.60 -14.53
CA LEU A 314 -2.71 -10.45 -14.05
C LEU A 314 -2.76 -11.83 -14.72
N SER A 315 -1.62 -12.29 -15.23
CA SER A 315 -1.47 -13.61 -15.83
C SER A 315 -0.04 -14.12 -15.80
N ASN A 316 0.11 -15.44 -15.61
CA ASN A 316 1.41 -16.12 -15.71
C ASN A 316 1.48 -17.10 -16.89
N GLU A 317 0.46 -17.11 -17.74
CA GLU A 317 0.31 -18.01 -18.88
C GLU A 317 0.31 -17.24 -20.21
N ASN A 318 0.38 -17.98 -21.32
CA ASN A 318 0.13 -17.43 -22.65
C ASN A 318 -1.37 -17.33 -22.87
N PHE A 319 -1.86 -16.17 -23.32
CA PHE A 319 -3.28 -16.01 -23.61
C PHE A 319 -3.57 -14.89 -24.61
N GLU A 320 -4.74 -15.00 -25.23
CA GLU A 320 -5.29 -13.97 -26.11
C GLU A 320 -6.60 -13.43 -25.51
N MET A 321 -6.85 -12.12 -25.69
CA MET A 321 -8.12 -11.48 -25.31
C MET A 321 -8.62 -10.62 -26.45
N ASN A 322 -9.40 -11.22 -27.34
CA ASN A 322 -9.82 -10.60 -28.60
C ASN A 322 -10.83 -9.46 -28.44
N PHE A 323 -11.55 -9.40 -27.32
CA PHE A 323 -12.57 -8.36 -27.06
C PHE A 323 -12.10 -7.30 -26.06
N LEU A 324 -10.93 -7.47 -25.43
CA LEU A 324 -10.44 -6.54 -24.43
C LEU A 324 -10.06 -5.22 -25.10
N GLN A 325 -10.74 -4.13 -24.72
CA GLN A 325 -10.54 -2.79 -25.25
C GLN A 325 -9.75 -1.88 -24.31
N LYS A 326 -9.85 -2.12 -23.00
CA LYS A 326 -9.29 -1.19 -22.00
C LYS A 326 -8.78 -1.87 -20.73
N ILE A 327 -7.60 -1.44 -20.29
CA ILE A 327 -7.00 -1.76 -18.98
C ILE A 327 -6.82 -0.46 -18.19
N ASN A 328 -7.62 -0.24 -17.15
CA ASN A 328 -7.61 1.00 -16.36
C ASN A 328 -6.44 1.10 -15.35
N GLY A 329 -5.75 0.00 -15.11
CA GLY A 329 -4.64 -0.15 -14.16
C GLY A 329 -3.42 -0.73 -14.84
N SER A 330 -2.75 -1.67 -14.16
CA SER A 330 -1.58 -2.34 -14.69
C SER A 330 -1.93 -3.59 -15.49
N CYS A 331 -1.06 -3.90 -16.43
CA CYS A 331 -1.03 -5.17 -17.14
C CYS A 331 0.26 -5.91 -16.74
N THR A 332 0.14 -6.92 -15.87
CA THR A 332 1.28 -7.76 -15.48
C THR A 332 1.10 -9.15 -16.08
N ILE A 333 1.95 -9.45 -17.06
CA ILE A 333 1.99 -10.74 -17.76
C ILE A 333 3.32 -11.40 -17.42
N SER A 334 3.42 -12.73 -17.45
CA SER A 334 4.71 -13.44 -17.27
C SER A 334 5.21 -14.20 -18.50
N LYS A 335 4.45 -14.23 -19.60
CA LYS A 335 4.86 -14.92 -20.84
C LYS A 335 4.41 -14.20 -22.13
N TYR A 336 3.25 -14.53 -22.68
CA TYR A 336 2.74 -13.97 -23.95
C TYR A 336 1.34 -13.39 -23.76
N PHE A 337 1.12 -12.20 -24.32
CA PHE A 337 -0.19 -11.57 -24.41
C PHE A 337 -0.44 -11.00 -25.80
N LYS A 338 -1.62 -11.29 -26.32
CA LYS A 338 -2.13 -10.68 -27.54
C LYS A 338 -3.57 -10.20 -27.38
N SER A 339 -3.83 -8.99 -27.88
CA SER A 339 -5.18 -8.47 -28.05
C SER A 339 -5.25 -7.61 -29.30
N ASN A 340 -6.14 -7.98 -30.22
CA ASN A 340 -6.37 -7.20 -31.44
C ASN A 340 -7.30 -6.00 -31.22
N SER A 341 -7.90 -5.86 -30.02
CA SER A 341 -8.91 -4.84 -29.73
C SER A 341 -8.48 -3.85 -28.64
N LEU A 342 -7.36 -4.09 -27.96
CA LEU A 342 -6.94 -3.28 -26.82
C LEU A 342 -6.42 -1.93 -27.30
N ARG A 343 -7.16 -0.87 -26.95
CA ARG A 343 -6.92 0.52 -27.35
C ARG A 343 -6.23 1.34 -26.26
N HIS A 344 -6.50 1.05 -24.99
CA HIS A 344 -6.01 1.89 -23.89
C HIS A 344 -5.48 1.07 -22.72
N ILE A 345 -4.30 1.46 -22.22
CA ILE A 345 -3.68 0.90 -21.01
C ILE A 345 -3.22 2.04 -20.10
N ASN A 346 -3.51 1.94 -18.81
CA ASN A 346 -3.03 2.95 -17.87
C ASN A 346 -1.55 2.76 -17.51
N ILE A 347 -1.12 1.56 -17.12
CA ILE A 347 0.28 1.28 -16.77
C ILE A 347 0.78 0.09 -17.60
N LEU A 348 1.80 0.34 -18.42
CA LEU A 348 2.50 -0.68 -19.21
C LEU A 348 3.93 -0.85 -18.70
N GLU A 349 4.20 -2.05 -18.17
CA GLU A 349 5.53 -2.53 -17.77
C GLU A 349 5.73 -3.92 -18.38
N ILE A 350 6.61 -4.04 -19.36
CA ILE A 350 6.90 -5.31 -20.01
C ILE A 350 8.29 -5.78 -19.54
N LYS A 351 8.32 -6.93 -18.86
CA LYS A 351 9.56 -7.49 -18.30
C LYS A 351 10.25 -8.40 -19.32
N ASN A 352 9.83 -9.67 -19.40
CA ASN A 352 10.46 -10.71 -20.23
C ASN A 352 9.50 -11.31 -21.26
N ASN A 353 8.51 -10.54 -21.69
CA ASN A 353 7.29 -11.06 -22.31
C ASN A 353 7.07 -10.50 -23.70
N VAL A 354 6.34 -11.25 -24.51
CA VAL A 354 5.81 -10.74 -25.78
C VAL A 354 4.46 -10.08 -25.50
N PHE A 355 4.37 -8.79 -25.80
CA PHE A 355 3.14 -8.01 -25.73
C PHE A 355 2.79 -7.53 -27.16
N TYR A 356 1.66 -7.98 -27.69
CA TYR A 356 1.22 -7.64 -29.04
C TYR A 356 -0.20 -7.05 -29.02
N SER A 357 -0.31 -5.77 -29.33
CA SER A 357 -1.59 -5.05 -29.35
C SER A 357 -1.62 -4.03 -30.48
N PRO A 358 -1.92 -4.44 -31.73
CA PRO A 358 -1.83 -3.57 -32.91
C PRO A 358 -2.86 -2.42 -32.90
N ALA A 359 -3.96 -2.57 -32.14
CA ALA A 359 -4.98 -1.53 -31.98
C ALA A 359 -4.69 -0.56 -30.82
N LEU A 360 -3.52 -0.63 -30.18
CA LEU A 360 -3.20 0.23 -29.04
C LEU A 360 -3.08 1.69 -29.49
N GLU A 361 -3.93 2.54 -28.93
CA GLU A 361 -4.00 3.97 -29.25
C GLU A 361 -3.31 4.82 -28.19
N SER A 362 -3.30 4.38 -26.92
CA SER A 362 -2.69 5.18 -25.84
C SER A 362 -2.20 4.36 -24.65
N VAL A 363 -1.09 4.79 -24.07
CA VAL A 363 -0.56 4.34 -22.78
C VAL A 363 -0.41 5.54 -21.85
N ASN A 364 -0.95 5.50 -20.63
CA ASN A 364 -0.81 6.66 -19.73
C ASN A 364 0.58 6.71 -19.05
N HIS A 365 1.08 5.58 -18.57
CA HIS A 365 2.39 5.42 -17.94
C HIS A 365 3.11 4.23 -18.56
N TYR A 366 4.23 4.50 -19.23
CA TYR A 366 5.07 3.49 -19.86
C TYR A 366 6.43 3.44 -19.16
N LEU A 367 6.84 2.25 -18.72
CA LEU A 367 8.23 2.01 -18.36
C LEU A 367 9.00 1.66 -19.62
N TYR A 368 9.88 2.57 -20.04
CA TYR A 368 10.65 2.46 -21.28
C TYR A 368 11.44 1.17 -21.35
N LYS A 369 11.44 0.56 -22.54
CA LYS A 369 12.32 -0.53 -22.92
C LYS A 369 12.63 -0.47 -24.41
N LYS A 370 13.91 -0.58 -24.75
CA LYS A 370 14.45 -0.31 -26.10
C LYS A 370 13.78 -1.09 -27.24
N GLU A 371 13.28 -2.29 -26.99
CA GLU A 371 12.79 -3.22 -28.02
C GLU A 371 11.27 -3.12 -28.33
N GLU A 372 10.54 -2.23 -27.65
CA GLU A 372 9.07 -2.32 -27.59
C GLU A 372 8.34 -1.14 -28.27
N HIS A 373 9.02 -0.05 -28.56
CA HIS A 373 8.55 1.04 -29.45
C HIS A 373 7.17 1.66 -29.10
N TYR A 374 6.81 1.77 -27.81
CA TYR A 374 5.53 2.34 -27.33
C TYR A 374 5.60 3.83 -26.91
N GLU A 375 6.72 4.50 -27.15
CA GLU A 375 7.00 5.86 -26.66
C GLU A 375 6.07 6.90 -27.28
N THR A 376 5.67 6.72 -28.54
CA THR A 376 4.78 7.63 -29.26
C THR A 376 3.34 7.57 -28.75
N LEU A 377 2.93 6.45 -28.15
CA LEU A 377 1.60 6.25 -27.56
C LEU A 377 1.56 6.67 -26.08
N ALA A 378 2.72 6.85 -25.45
CA ALA A 378 2.85 7.04 -24.02
C ALA A 378 2.72 8.51 -23.59
N LYS A 379 1.76 8.82 -22.72
CA LYS A 379 1.63 10.15 -22.11
C LYS A 379 2.78 10.48 -21.16
N ASN A 380 3.23 9.49 -20.40
CA ASN A 380 4.36 9.62 -19.49
C ASN A 380 5.31 8.44 -19.69
N ILE A 381 6.53 8.74 -20.10
CA ILE A 381 7.61 7.75 -20.22
C ILE A 381 8.47 7.85 -18.96
N TYR A 382 8.79 6.69 -18.39
CA TYR A 382 9.69 6.54 -17.26
C TYR A 382 10.87 5.66 -17.64
N PHE A 383 12.04 5.99 -17.13
CA PHE A 383 13.28 5.24 -17.31
C PHE A 383 13.71 4.68 -15.95
N ARG A 384 14.04 3.40 -15.90
CA ARG A 384 14.62 2.78 -14.71
C ARG A 384 16.11 3.11 -14.67
N ILE A 385 16.53 3.79 -13.61
CA ILE A 385 17.91 4.24 -13.44
C ILE A 385 18.70 3.29 -12.57
N THR A 386 18.07 2.87 -11.47
CA THR A 386 18.58 1.87 -10.54
C THR A 386 17.42 0.94 -10.14
N ASP A 387 17.68 -0.01 -9.25
CA ASP A 387 16.61 -0.87 -8.73
C ASP A 387 15.50 -0.11 -8.01
N GLN A 388 15.78 1.09 -7.51
CA GLN A 388 14.86 1.87 -6.68
C GLN A 388 14.43 3.19 -7.31
N LEU A 389 15.09 3.66 -8.37
CA LEU A 389 14.89 4.98 -8.96
C LEU A 389 14.31 4.88 -10.38
N TYR A 390 13.18 5.54 -10.59
CA TYR A 390 12.57 5.71 -11.91
C TYR A 390 12.42 7.21 -12.20
N ILE A 391 12.86 7.68 -13.37
CA ILE A 391 12.79 9.10 -13.73
C ILE A 391 11.95 9.32 -14.97
N SER A 392 11.33 10.49 -15.05
CA SER A 392 10.52 10.97 -16.17
C SER A 392 10.83 12.45 -16.41
N LYS A 393 10.32 13.00 -17.51
CA LYS A 393 10.51 14.40 -17.95
C LYS A 393 10.33 15.46 -16.86
N THR A 394 9.46 15.22 -15.89
CA THR A 394 9.10 16.22 -14.86
C THR A 394 9.26 15.72 -13.44
N SER A 395 9.58 14.45 -13.23
CA SER A 395 9.42 13.80 -11.94
C SER A 395 10.25 12.54 -11.80
N PHE A 396 10.38 12.04 -10.58
CA PHE A 396 10.92 10.71 -10.31
C PHE A 396 10.10 9.98 -9.25
N LEU A 397 10.30 8.67 -9.17
CA LEU A 397 9.69 7.75 -8.23
C LEU A 397 10.79 6.99 -7.49
N ILE A 398 10.57 6.74 -6.20
CA ILE A 398 11.41 5.87 -5.38
C ILE A 398 10.57 4.66 -4.98
N SER A 399 10.96 3.45 -5.39
CA SER A 399 10.23 2.22 -5.04
C SER A 399 11.14 1.00 -4.97
N ARG A 400 11.08 0.28 -3.84
CA ARG A 400 11.76 -1.02 -3.67
C ARG A 400 10.94 -2.22 -4.17
N PHE A 401 9.66 -1.99 -4.48
CA PHE A 401 8.68 -3.04 -4.78
C PHE A 401 8.28 -3.07 -6.27
N GLY A 402 8.96 -2.31 -7.12
CA GLY A 402 8.68 -2.22 -8.56
C GLY A 402 7.99 -0.93 -8.99
N PHE A 403 7.86 -0.76 -10.31
CA PHE A 403 7.43 0.48 -10.95
C PHE A 403 5.97 0.84 -10.65
N GLU A 404 5.05 -0.11 -10.77
CA GLU A 404 3.63 0.10 -10.47
C GLU A 404 3.39 0.60 -9.04
N THR A 405 4.05 -0.03 -8.06
CA THR A 405 3.99 0.40 -6.65
C THR A 405 4.54 1.81 -6.49
N GLY A 406 5.58 2.17 -7.24
CA GLY A 406 6.13 3.53 -7.27
C GLY A 406 5.13 4.56 -7.79
N LEU A 407 4.36 4.23 -8.83
CA LEU A 407 3.31 5.10 -9.38
C LEU A 407 2.14 5.30 -8.40
N LYS A 408 1.80 4.27 -7.62
CA LYS A 408 0.81 4.33 -6.54
C LYS A 408 1.32 5.10 -5.31
N GLY A 409 2.65 5.27 -5.19
CA GLY A 409 3.33 5.96 -4.10
C GLY A 409 3.53 7.46 -4.34
N ASN A 410 4.50 8.04 -3.63
CA ASN A 410 4.85 9.45 -3.78
C ASN A 410 5.62 9.69 -5.08
N LYS A 411 5.12 10.63 -5.88
CA LYS A 411 5.78 11.17 -7.06
C LYS A 411 6.45 12.49 -6.71
N TYR A 412 7.75 12.60 -6.94
CA TYR A 412 8.53 13.78 -6.59
C TYR A 412 8.90 14.57 -7.85
N PRO A 413 8.96 15.92 -7.80
CA PRO A 413 9.43 16.74 -8.91
C PRO A 413 10.90 16.45 -9.25
N LEU A 414 11.28 16.55 -10.52
CA LEU A 414 12.67 16.34 -10.94
C LEU A 414 13.64 17.31 -10.25
N LYS A 415 13.17 18.52 -9.89
CA LYS A 415 13.94 19.49 -9.09
C LYS A 415 14.46 18.86 -7.80
N GLU A 416 13.63 18.08 -7.12
CA GLU A 416 13.98 17.45 -5.85
C GLU A 416 15.06 16.38 -6.02
N LEU A 417 15.07 15.65 -7.15
CA LEU A 417 16.16 14.73 -7.47
C LEU A 417 17.50 15.47 -7.57
N VAL A 418 17.53 16.65 -8.21
CA VAL A 418 18.75 17.46 -8.32
C VAL A 418 19.26 17.89 -6.96
N ARG A 419 18.36 18.30 -6.04
CA ARG A 419 18.73 18.66 -4.67
C ARG A 419 19.38 17.48 -3.94
N ILE A 420 18.87 16.26 -4.14
CA ILE A 420 19.43 15.03 -3.57
C ILE A 420 20.78 14.70 -4.18
N LEU A 421 20.92 14.75 -5.51
CA LEU A 421 22.18 14.46 -6.21
C LEU A 421 23.31 15.40 -5.74
N LYS A 422 22.98 16.66 -5.45
CA LYS A 422 23.92 17.64 -4.91
C LYS A 422 24.44 17.35 -3.50
N LEU A 423 23.80 16.45 -2.75
CA LEU A 423 24.37 15.96 -1.47
C LEU A 423 25.72 15.26 -1.68
N ARG A 424 25.90 14.60 -2.84
CA ARG A 424 27.09 13.83 -3.19
C ARG A 424 28.00 14.55 -4.18
N HIS A 425 27.40 15.28 -5.12
CA HIS A 425 28.10 15.81 -6.28
C HIS A 425 28.18 17.34 -6.21
N SER A 426 29.40 17.87 -6.21
CA SER A 426 29.64 19.31 -6.10
C SER A 426 29.28 20.09 -7.36
N SER A 427 29.28 19.45 -8.52
CA SER A 427 28.96 20.07 -9.82
C SER A 427 28.27 19.08 -10.75
N PHE A 428 27.61 19.59 -11.80
CA PHE A 428 27.00 18.74 -12.81
C PHE A 428 28.04 17.84 -13.48
N GLN A 429 29.25 18.35 -13.76
CA GLN A 429 30.35 17.55 -14.30
C GLN A 429 30.77 16.41 -13.37
N ASN A 430 30.74 16.64 -12.05
CA ASN A 430 31.02 15.61 -11.06
C ASN A 430 29.94 14.51 -11.06
N PHE A 431 28.66 14.92 -11.08
CA PHE A 431 27.53 13.99 -11.23
C PHE A 431 27.63 13.18 -12.54
N GLU A 432 27.88 13.86 -13.66
CA GLU A 432 27.94 13.24 -14.98
C GLU A 432 29.02 12.15 -15.03
N THR A 433 30.21 12.45 -14.51
CA THR A 433 31.37 11.54 -14.58
C THR A 433 31.35 10.42 -13.54
N ARG A 434 30.79 10.67 -12.36
CA ARG A 434 30.85 9.72 -11.23
C ARG A 434 29.59 8.90 -11.01
N GLU A 435 28.44 9.39 -11.46
CA GLU A 435 27.16 8.72 -11.24
C GLU A 435 26.49 8.40 -12.57
N LEU A 436 26.23 9.39 -13.43
CA LEU A 436 25.52 9.15 -14.69
C LEU A 436 26.25 8.13 -15.59
N LYS A 437 27.56 8.29 -15.77
CA LYS A 437 28.37 7.40 -16.65
C LYS A 437 28.79 6.08 -16.01
N ARG A 438 28.69 5.94 -14.68
CA ARG A 438 29.24 4.78 -13.94
C ARG A 438 28.17 3.93 -13.25
N GLU A 439 27.15 4.57 -12.70
CA GLU A 439 26.18 3.95 -11.80
C GLU A 439 24.78 3.88 -12.42
N TRP A 440 24.39 4.87 -13.23
CA TRP A 440 23.06 4.91 -13.83
C TRP A 440 22.96 3.96 -15.01
N THR A 441 21.84 3.25 -15.10
CA THR A 441 21.46 2.59 -16.35
C THR A 441 21.08 3.69 -17.35
N THR A 442 21.92 3.93 -18.34
CA THR A 442 21.70 4.94 -19.36
C THR A 442 21.04 4.33 -20.59
N GLU A 443 19.99 4.98 -21.07
CA GLU A 443 19.32 4.62 -22.31
C GLU A 443 19.68 5.63 -23.39
N ASP A 444 20.13 5.15 -24.56
CA ASP A 444 20.34 6.02 -25.71
C ASP A 444 19.00 6.35 -26.38
N HIS A 445 18.23 7.21 -25.72
CA HIS A 445 16.89 7.59 -26.13
C HIS A 445 16.69 9.10 -26.01
N GLN A 446 16.06 9.71 -27.02
CA GLN A 446 15.92 11.17 -27.09
C GLN A 446 15.21 11.77 -25.86
N GLU A 447 14.16 11.12 -25.34
CA GLU A 447 13.49 11.58 -24.11
C GLU A 447 14.37 11.44 -22.86
N PHE A 448 15.25 10.44 -22.81
CA PHE A 448 16.22 10.31 -21.72
C PHE A 448 17.22 11.47 -21.74
N HIS A 449 17.79 11.77 -22.92
CA HIS A 449 18.68 12.92 -23.12
C HIS A 449 18.02 14.25 -22.71
N LYS A 450 16.74 14.44 -23.03
CA LYS A 450 15.95 15.61 -22.57
C LYS A 450 15.82 15.68 -21.05
N ILE A 451 15.71 14.53 -20.36
CA ILE A 451 15.68 14.49 -18.90
C ILE A 451 17.04 14.92 -18.32
N ILE A 452 18.14 14.41 -18.86
CA ILE A 452 19.49 14.76 -18.42
C ILE A 452 19.78 16.25 -18.66
N GLU A 453 19.40 16.79 -19.82
CA GLU A 453 19.52 18.21 -20.13
C GLU A 453 18.74 19.07 -19.13
N LYS A 454 17.55 18.62 -18.75
CA LYS A 454 16.76 19.31 -17.73
C LYS A 454 17.40 19.24 -16.35
N ILE A 455 18.01 18.12 -15.97
CA ILE A 455 18.81 17.99 -14.75
C ILE A 455 19.97 19.01 -14.76
N ARG A 456 20.67 19.15 -15.89
CA ARG A 456 21.74 20.14 -16.10
C ARG A 456 21.24 21.56 -15.85
N VAL A 457 20.15 21.96 -16.51
CA VAL A 457 19.54 23.30 -16.36
C VAL A 457 19.06 23.56 -14.93
N LEU A 458 18.54 22.53 -14.25
CA LEU A 458 18.11 22.65 -12.86
C LEU A 458 19.28 22.70 -11.89
N TRP A 459 20.45 22.18 -12.27
CA TRP A 459 21.64 22.15 -11.42
C TRP A 459 21.98 23.56 -10.92
N ASP A 460 22.08 24.54 -11.80
CA ASP A 460 22.49 25.89 -11.39
C ASP A 460 21.37 26.68 -10.67
N LYS A 461 20.15 26.16 -10.68
CA LYS A 461 18.94 26.82 -10.12
C LYS A 461 18.45 26.20 -8.81
N THR A 462 19.18 25.23 -8.27
CA THR A 462 18.76 24.46 -7.10
C THR A 462 19.86 24.39 -6.07
N GLU A 463 19.50 24.50 -4.79
CA GLU A 463 20.40 24.23 -3.68
C GLU A 463 20.34 22.75 -3.31
N ALA A 464 21.40 22.25 -2.66
CA ALA A 464 21.39 20.90 -2.12
C ALA A 464 20.25 20.72 -1.11
N LEU A 465 19.75 19.50 -1.00
CA LEU A 465 18.78 19.16 0.04
C LEU A 465 19.45 19.33 1.41
N SER A 466 18.80 19.95 2.38
CA SER A 466 19.38 20.05 3.72
C SER A 466 19.19 18.73 4.48
N PHE A 467 20.09 18.46 5.44
CA PHE A 467 19.98 17.30 6.30
C PHE A 467 18.63 17.23 7.01
N GLN A 468 18.19 18.34 7.62
CA GLN A 468 16.96 18.38 8.39
C GLN A 468 15.71 18.10 7.54
N GLU A 469 15.67 18.56 6.29
CA GLU A 469 14.53 18.33 5.40
C GLU A 469 14.29 16.84 5.13
N PHE A 470 15.33 16.06 4.82
CA PHE A 470 15.12 14.64 4.58
C PHE A 470 15.10 13.82 5.87
N PHE A 471 15.87 14.20 6.89
CA PHE A 471 15.97 13.43 8.13
C PHE A 471 14.63 13.38 8.87
N THR A 472 13.86 14.47 8.83
CA THR A 472 12.55 14.59 9.47
C THR A 472 11.37 14.16 8.58
N SER A 473 11.62 13.79 7.32
CA SER A 473 10.56 13.34 6.39
C SER A 473 9.85 12.10 6.92
N ASP A 474 8.51 12.04 6.92
CA ASP A 474 7.77 10.84 7.31
C ASP A 474 7.97 9.66 6.34
N ASN A 475 8.44 9.92 5.11
CA ASN A 475 8.63 8.88 4.10
C ASN A 475 9.98 8.16 4.30
N ARG A 476 9.93 6.98 4.94
CA ARG A 476 11.12 6.13 5.16
C ARG A 476 11.90 5.81 3.88
N ASN A 477 11.24 5.52 2.76
CA ASN A 477 11.93 5.19 1.51
C ASN A 477 12.67 6.41 0.94
N PHE A 478 12.09 7.60 1.07
CA PHE A 478 12.76 8.85 0.71
C PHE A 478 13.99 9.10 1.58
N ARG A 479 13.88 8.93 2.90
CA ARG A 479 15.04 9.07 3.82
C ARG A 479 16.17 8.13 3.44
N LEU A 480 15.86 6.84 3.28
CA LEU A 480 16.84 5.81 2.90
C LEU A 480 17.49 6.09 1.56
N PHE A 481 16.73 6.61 0.60
CA PHE A 481 17.28 7.04 -0.69
C PHE A 481 18.26 8.21 -0.52
N CYS A 482 17.91 9.24 0.27
CA CYS A 482 18.79 10.38 0.54
C CYS A 482 20.07 9.98 1.29
N PHE A 483 20.00 8.99 2.19
CA PHE A 483 21.18 8.46 2.88
C PHE A 483 22.22 7.83 1.94
N ASN A 484 21.83 7.39 0.74
CA ASN A 484 22.78 6.91 -0.27
C ASN A 484 23.59 8.06 -0.92
N TYR A 485 23.14 9.30 -0.80
CA TYR A 485 23.74 10.48 -1.42
C TYR A 485 24.45 11.40 -0.43
N ILE A 486 24.08 11.41 0.84
CA ILE A 486 24.84 12.18 1.84
C ILE A 486 26.17 11.47 2.15
N GLY A 487 27.28 12.21 2.06
CA GLY A 487 28.58 11.71 2.47
C GLY A 487 28.61 11.39 3.97
N VAL A 488 29.22 10.28 4.37
CA VAL A 488 29.25 9.85 5.77
C VAL A 488 29.88 10.88 6.71
N GLY A 489 30.96 11.57 6.29
CA GLY A 489 31.55 12.64 7.10
C GLY A 489 30.58 13.81 7.32
N THR A 490 29.84 14.22 6.29
CA THR A 490 28.79 15.23 6.38
C THR A 490 27.67 14.76 7.32
N LEU A 491 27.21 13.53 7.16
CA LEU A 491 26.20 12.94 8.03
C LEU A 491 26.62 12.97 9.50
N MET A 492 27.84 12.52 9.82
CA MET A 492 28.32 12.49 11.20
C MET A 492 28.48 13.90 11.79
N LYS A 493 28.86 14.89 10.97
CA LYS A 493 28.88 16.29 11.37
C LYS A 493 27.48 16.81 11.72
N GLU A 494 26.48 16.54 10.88
CA GLU A 494 25.08 16.95 11.08
C GLU A 494 24.43 16.26 12.28
N LEU A 495 24.91 15.07 12.65
CA LEU A 495 24.51 14.35 13.87
C LEU A 495 25.22 14.89 15.13
N ASP A 496 26.06 15.92 15.01
CA ASP A 496 26.96 16.44 16.03
C ASP A 496 27.78 15.34 16.71
N ALA A 497 28.35 14.42 15.92
CA ALA A 497 29.22 13.37 16.45
C ALA A 497 30.42 14.00 17.18
N ARG A 498 30.61 13.64 18.45
CA ARG A 498 31.68 14.18 19.29
C ARG A 498 32.83 13.19 19.39
N LYS A 499 34.04 13.64 19.08
CA LYS A 499 35.24 12.83 19.24
C LYS A 499 35.52 12.63 20.73
N ILE A 500 35.64 11.37 21.16
CA ILE A 500 35.89 10.99 22.56
C ILE A 500 37.24 10.30 22.77
N ASN A 501 37.82 9.72 21.71
CA ASN A 501 39.13 9.09 21.77
C ASN A 501 39.85 9.18 20.42
N ALA A 502 41.18 9.17 20.42
CA ALA A 502 41.97 8.92 19.22
C ALA A 502 43.32 8.32 19.56
N HIS A 503 43.79 7.43 18.69
CA HIS A 503 45.11 6.83 18.76
C HIS A 503 45.71 6.70 17.36
N SER A 504 47.03 6.82 17.29
CA SER A 504 47.81 6.55 16.08
C SER A 504 48.69 5.31 16.28
N ILE A 505 48.96 4.61 15.18
CA ILE A 505 49.87 3.47 15.16
C ILE A 505 50.64 3.44 13.84
N ASP A 506 51.93 3.13 13.91
CA ASP A 506 52.73 2.88 12.72
C ASP A 506 52.53 1.44 12.26
N VAL A 507 52.16 1.29 10.99
CA VAL A 507 51.98 -0.01 10.34
C VAL A 507 52.87 -0.10 9.12
N ASP A 508 53.34 -1.32 8.85
CA ASP A 508 54.14 -1.61 7.67
C ASP A 508 53.21 -1.73 6.46
N HIS A 509 53.42 -0.84 5.48
CA HIS A 509 52.74 -0.86 4.20
C HIS A 509 53.62 -1.52 3.16
N VAL A 510 52.99 -2.33 2.32
CA VAL A 510 53.61 -2.94 1.15
C VAL A 510 53.31 -2.07 -0.05
N GLU A 511 54.36 -1.59 -0.71
CA GLU A 511 54.30 -0.96 -2.03
C GLU A 511 55.07 -1.83 -3.03
N TYR A 512 54.68 -1.75 -4.30
CA TYR A 512 55.37 -2.44 -5.38
C TYR A 512 56.01 -1.40 -6.30
N ASP A 513 57.31 -1.55 -6.55
CA ASP A 513 58.00 -0.70 -7.51
C ASP A 513 57.50 -0.98 -8.95
N ILE A 514 57.97 -0.19 -9.92
CA ILE A 514 57.62 -0.35 -11.34
C ILE A 514 58.01 -1.72 -11.93
N ASN A 515 58.86 -2.48 -11.24
CA ASN A 515 59.34 -3.80 -11.64
C ASN A 515 58.62 -4.93 -10.86
N GLY A 516 57.69 -4.60 -9.96
CA GLY A 516 56.97 -5.56 -9.12
C GLY A 516 57.74 -6.05 -7.89
N ASN A 517 58.83 -5.38 -7.51
CA ASN A 517 59.55 -5.70 -6.27
C ASN A 517 58.80 -5.12 -5.06
N ARG A 518 58.74 -5.92 -3.99
CA ARG A 518 58.08 -5.56 -2.74
C ARG A 518 58.96 -4.62 -1.92
N GLU A 519 58.48 -3.41 -1.64
CA GLU A 519 59.08 -2.48 -0.68
C GLU A 519 58.16 -2.33 0.54
N SER A 520 58.77 -2.26 1.73
CA SER A 520 58.05 -2.02 2.99
C SER A 520 58.31 -0.60 3.45
N ILE A 521 57.25 0.18 3.62
CA ILE A 521 57.30 1.55 4.10
C ILE A 521 56.41 1.71 5.34
N LYS A 522 56.88 2.45 6.34
CA LYS A 522 56.06 2.74 7.53
C LYS A 522 55.15 3.93 7.28
N LYS A 523 53.85 3.73 7.49
CA LYS A 523 52.86 4.81 7.50
C LYS A 523 52.11 4.81 8.83
N THR A 524 51.85 6.01 9.35
CA THR A 524 51.09 6.21 10.57
C THR A 524 49.60 6.24 10.25
N ASN A 525 48.85 5.27 10.79
CA ASN A 525 47.39 5.26 10.72
C ASN A 525 46.78 5.91 11.95
N ILE A 526 45.72 6.71 11.75
CA ILE A 526 44.99 7.39 12.81
C ILE A 526 43.57 6.82 12.90
N TYR A 527 43.16 6.49 14.12
CA TYR A 527 41.81 6.02 14.44
C TYR A 527 41.18 6.96 15.47
N GLU A 528 39.92 7.32 15.25
CA GLU A 528 39.19 8.26 16.10
C GLU A 528 37.85 7.65 16.51
N VAL A 529 37.52 7.63 17.80
CA VAL A 529 36.20 7.19 18.29
C VAL A 529 35.33 8.39 18.54
N TYR A 530 34.08 8.29 18.11
CA TYR A 530 33.05 9.30 18.26
C TYR A 530 31.83 8.74 18.99
N GLU A 531 31.15 9.59 19.74
CA GLU A 531 29.83 9.34 20.32
C GLU A 531 28.75 10.19 19.64
N ILE A 532 27.54 9.65 19.55
CA ILE A 532 26.37 10.29 18.95
C ILE A 532 25.17 10.04 19.86
N GLU A 533 24.41 11.08 20.18
CA GLU A 533 23.19 10.95 20.98
C GLU A 533 22.14 10.12 20.24
N ASN A 534 21.62 9.06 20.88
CA ASN A 534 20.67 8.13 20.25
C ASN A 534 19.38 8.80 19.78
N GLN A 535 18.97 9.88 20.45
CA GLN A 535 17.83 10.70 20.04
C GLN A 535 18.04 11.31 18.66
N LYS A 536 19.26 11.73 18.32
CA LYS A 536 19.60 12.29 17.00
C LYS A 536 19.58 11.25 15.90
N LEU A 537 19.75 9.97 16.24
CA LEU A 537 19.61 8.84 15.30
C LEU A 537 18.15 8.37 15.17
N GLY A 538 17.22 8.96 15.91
CA GLY A 538 15.82 8.50 15.96
C GLY A 538 15.65 7.13 16.63
N ILE A 539 16.63 6.69 17.43
CA ILE A 539 16.57 5.42 18.18
C ILE A 539 15.83 5.70 19.48
N GLY A 540 14.57 5.25 19.55
CA GLY A 540 13.70 5.44 20.72
C GLY A 540 14.25 4.76 21.97
N SER A 541 14.37 5.51 23.06
CA SER A 541 14.97 5.13 24.35
C SER A 541 14.21 4.08 25.16
N TRP A 542 13.28 3.34 24.55
CA TRP A 542 12.31 2.52 25.29
C TRP A 542 12.89 1.27 25.98
N ASN A 543 14.19 0.98 25.83
CA ASN A 543 14.93 -0.01 26.64
C ASN A 543 16.47 0.15 26.57
N SER A 544 16.98 1.26 26.03
CA SER A 544 18.43 1.48 25.94
C SER A 544 18.93 2.14 27.23
N ARG A 545 19.74 1.42 28.01
CA ARG A 545 20.49 2.02 29.14
C ARG A 545 21.51 3.07 28.68
N ASN A 546 21.82 3.10 27.38
CA ASN A 546 22.85 3.96 26.82
C ASN A 546 22.23 5.12 26.05
N GLY A 547 22.59 6.34 26.43
CA GLY A 547 22.17 7.57 25.75
C GLY A 547 22.87 7.82 24.41
N PHE A 548 23.92 7.03 24.11
CA PHE A 548 24.81 7.25 22.97
C PHE A 548 25.02 5.97 22.15
N SER A 549 25.30 6.18 20.87
CA SER A 549 25.89 5.21 19.94
C SER A 549 27.32 5.63 19.65
N TYR A 550 28.20 4.67 19.36
CA TYR A 550 29.62 4.91 19.16
C TYR A 550 30.07 4.44 17.79
N ALA A 551 30.96 5.19 17.14
CA ALA A 551 31.55 4.82 15.87
C ALA A 551 33.05 5.12 15.86
N VAL A 552 33.82 4.26 15.23
CA VAL A 552 35.23 4.49 14.92
C VAL A 552 35.37 5.02 13.50
N LYS A 553 36.04 6.15 13.37
CA LYS A 553 36.46 6.75 12.12
C LYS A 553 37.88 6.32 11.79
N CYS A 554 38.09 5.95 10.54
CA CYS A 554 39.37 5.52 10.01
C CYS A 554 39.50 5.87 8.53
N TRP A 555 40.72 5.80 8.01
CA TRP A 555 41.00 5.95 6.59
C TRP A 555 41.37 4.61 5.98
N CYS A 556 40.84 4.32 4.80
CA CYS A 556 41.24 3.16 4.03
C CYS A 556 42.66 3.37 3.54
N PRO A 557 43.61 2.52 3.95
CA PRO A 557 45.02 2.79 3.65
C PRO A 557 45.35 2.74 2.15
N SER A 558 44.63 1.91 1.38
CA SER A 558 44.83 1.77 -0.08
C SER A 558 44.14 2.83 -0.92
N THR A 559 43.05 3.43 -0.43
CA THR A 559 42.25 4.39 -1.21
C THR A 559 42.23 5.81 -0.64
N GLY A 560 42.76 6.00 0.57
CA GLY A 560 42.69 7.26 1.31
C GLY A 560 41.27 7.69 1.71
N LYS A 561 40.25 6.86 1.45
CA LYS A 561 38.85 7.20 1.71
C LYS A 561 38.51 7.11 3.19
N GLU A 562 37.70 8.05 3.66
CA GLU A 562 37.15 8.06 5.01
C GLU A 562 36.08 6.97 5.18
N HIS A 563 36.15 6.24 6.30
CA HIS A 563 35.18 5.23 6.71
C HIS A 563 34.77 5.43 8.16
N TRP A 564 33.52 5.12 8.47
CA TRP A 564 32.95 5.13 9.82
C TRP A 564 32.28 3.80 10.08
N LEU A 565 32.64 3.16 11.20
CA LEU A 565 32.16 1.83 11.57
C LEU A 565 31.55 1.90 12.98
N TRP A 566 30.33 1.40 13.13
CA TRP A 566 29.66 1.34 14.44
C TRP A 566 30.37 0.35 15.36
N ILE A 567 30.54 0.70 16.64
CA ILE A 567 31.20 -0.12 17.66
C ILE A 567 30.31 -0.26 18.89
N GLU A 568 30.49 -1.35 19.63
CA GLU A 568 29.87 -1.51 20.94
C GLU A 568 30.52 -0.61 21.99
N GLU A 569 29.72 -0.19 22.98
CA GLU A 569 30.16 0.74 24.03
C GLU A 569 31.44 0.30 24.74
N GLN A 570 31.60 -1.00 24.99
CA GLN A 570 32.75 -1.54 25.72
C GLN A 570 34.10 -1.30 25.04
N TYR A 571 34.12 -0.86 23.77
CA TYR A 571 35.34 -0.56 23.03
C TYR A 571 35.61 0.94 22.86
N LYS A 572 34.73 1.82 23.38
CA LYS A 572 34.79 3.27 23.09
C LYS A 572 36.05 3.97 23.63
N ASP A 573 36.61 3.45 24.71
CA ASP A 573 37.69 4.12 25.45
C ASP A 573 39.08 3.91 24.81
N ASN A 574 39.19 3.08 23.76
CA ASN A 574 40.44 2.85 23.06
C ASN A 574 40.20 2.68 21.54
N ALA A 575 40.65 3.66 20.75
CA ALA A 575 40.46 3.65 19.30
C ALA A 575 41.12 2.46 18.56
N LEU A 576 42.23 1.93 19.06
CA LEU A 576 42.90 0.76 18.50
C LEU A 576 42.10 -0.53 18.77
N THR A 577 41.56 -0.67 19.98
CA THR A 577 40.66 -1.78 20.31
C THR A 577 39.33 -1.65 19.55
N ALA A 578 38.78 -0.44 19.44
CA ALA A 578 37.56 -0.16 18.69
C ALA A 578 37.67 -0.57 17.22
N ILE A 579 38.77 -0.24 16.55
CA ILE A 579 38.92 -0.64 15.15
C ILE A 579 39.17 -2.14 14.98
N ALA A 580 39.88 -2.77 15.90
CA ALA A 580 40.05 -4.22 15.88
C ALA A 580 38.71 -4.95 16.14
N SER A 581 37.82 -4.36 16.93
CA SER A 581 36.52 -4.97 17.27
C SER A 581 35.51 -4.97 16.15
N THR A 582 35.69 -4.15 15.10
CA THR A 582 34.79 -4.12 13.94
C THR A 582 34.85 -5.41 13.11
N PHE A 583 35.86 -6.26 13.35
CA PHE A 583 36.01 -7.54 12.68
C PHE A 583 35.95 -8.70 13.66
N ARG A 584 35.07 -9.66 13.36
CA ARG A 584 34.88 -10.86 14.17
C ARG A 584 35.29 -12.09 13.37
N VAL A 585 36.13 -12.92 13.97
CA VAL A 585 36.65 -14.14 13.35
C VAL A 585 36.33 -15.33 14.26
N HIS A 586 36.11 -16.51 13.69
CA HIS A 586 35.98 -17.73 14.47
C HIS A 586 37.28 -18.00 15.24
N GLU A 587 37.16 -18.27 16.54
CA GLU A 587 38.32 -18.43 17.43
C GLU A 587 39.32 -19.47 16.93
N ASN A 588 38.83 -20.57 16.34
CA ASN A 588 39.67 -21.65 15.84
C ASN A 588 40.51 -21.26 14.62
N MET A 589 40.17 -20.18 13.92
CA MET A 589 40.92 -19.72 12.75
C MET A 589 42.08 -18.80 13.14
N ILE A 590 41.94 -18.05 14.23
CA ILE A 590 42.89 -16.98 14.61
C ILE A 590 44.36 -17.44 14.65
N PRO A 591 44.69 -18.62 15.23
CA PRO A 591 46.08 -19.10 15.27
C PRO A 591 46.67 -19.44 13.90
N TYR A 592 45.84 -19.57 12.87
CA TYR A 592 46.24 -19.95 11.51
C TYR A 592 46.16 -18.79 10.52
N ILE A 593 45.86 -17.58 10.98
CA ILE A 593 45.87 -16.39 10.12
C ILE A 593 47.33 -16.03 9.83
N ARG A 594 47.68 -16.04 8.55
CA ARG A 594 48.96 -15.57 8.02
C ARG A 594 49.01 -14.05 8.05
N CYS A 595 47.99 -13.41 7.49
CA CYS A 595 47.85 -11.97 7.47
C CYS A 595 46.37 -11.54 7.28
N LEU A 596 46.12 -10.28 7.56
CA LEU A 596 44.86 -9.58 7.43
C LEU A 596 45.03 -8.48 6.40
N LYS A 597 44.20 -8.47 5.36
CA LYS A 597 44.15 -7.35 4.40
C LYS A 597 42.80 -6.67 4.52
N ARG A 598 42.79 -5.34 4.58
CA ARG A 598 41.57 -4.57 4.84
C ARG A 598 41.29 -3.56 3.74
N GLN A 599 40.02 -3.50 3.33
CA GLN A 599 39.50 -2.47 2.43
C GLN A 599 38.13 -1.97 2.95
N GLY A 600 38.12 -0.82 3.63
CA GLY A 600 36.90 -0.26 4.21
C GLY A 600 36.35 -1.11 5.36
N ASP A 601 35.16 -1.69 5.16
CA ASP A 601 34.46 -2.62 6.05
C ASP A 601 34.66 -4.10 5.69
N LEU A 602 35.46 -4.38 4.65
CA LEU A 602 35.85 -5.74 4.27
C LEU A 602 37.22 -6.12 4.84
N LEU A 603 37.31 -7.35 5.34
CA LEU A 603 38.55 -7.98 5.82
C LEU A 603 38.76 -9.30 5.11
N PHE A 604 39.93 -9.45 4.50
CA PHE A 604 40.43 -10.70 3.96
C PHE A 604 41.38 -11.32 4.98
N CYS A 605 41.07 -12.54 5.42
CA CYS A 605 41.93 -13.33 6.28
C CYS A 605 42.64 -14.37 5.43
N GLU A 606 43.94 -14.21 5.23
CA GLU A 606 44.73 -15.24 4.57
C GLU A 606 45.21 -16.25 5.60
N LEU A 607 45.03 -17.54 5.33
CA LEU A 607 45.38 -18.61 6.26
C LEU A 607 46.65 -19.32 5.83
N ILE A 608 47.43 -19.76 6.81
CA ILE A 608 48.64 -20.57 6.61
C ILE A 608 48.28 -21.98 6.09
N ARG A 609 47.04 -22.43 6.37
CA ARG A 609 46.48 -23.69 5.90
C ARG A 609 44.96 -23.61 5.83
N GLU A 610 44.33 -24.54 5.12
CA GLU A 610 42.88 -24.64 5.08
C GLU A 610 42.32 -25.03 6.46
N VAL A 611 41.39 -24.22 6.98
CA VAL A 611 40.73 -24.44 8.27
C VAL A 611 39.24 -24.21 8.11
N THR A 612 38.43 -25.22 8.44
CA THR A 612 36.97 -25.04 8.49
C THR A 612 36.59 -24.16 9.68
N PRO A 613 35.87 -23.03 9.48
CA PRO A 613 35.45 -22.17 10.58
C PRO A 613 34.49 -22.90 11.54
N LYS A 614 34.77 -22.86 12.85
CA LYS A 614 33.96 -23.52 13.90
C LYS A 614 33.97 -22.71 15.20
N GLY A 615 32.92 -22.85 16.01
CA GLY A 615 32.81 -22.19 17.33
C GLY A 615 32.35 -20.74 17.28
N PHE A 616 32.49 -20.02 18.40
CA PHE A 616 32.05 -18.63 18.52
C PHE A 616 32.93 -17.68 17.71
N THR A 617 32.32 -16.64 17.15
CA THR A 617 33.04 -15.52 16.59
C THR A 617 33.29 -14.49 17.68
N ARG A 618 34.53 -14.00 17.76
CA ARG A 618 34.91 -12.93 18.69
C ARG A 618 35.64 -11.82 17.94
N PRO A 619 35.61 -10.58 18.45
CA PRO A 619 36.46 -9.54 17.93
C PRO A 619 37.94 -9.90 18.10
N LEU A 620 38.76 -9.44 17.16
CA LEU A 620 40.21 -9.47 17.32
C LEU A 620 40.62 -8.48 18.41
N THR A 621 41.63 -8.85 19.20
CA THR A 621 42.30 -7.88 20.06
C THR A 621 43.10 -6.90 19.19
N ALA A 622 43.37 -5.70 19.69
CA ALA A 622 44.23 -4.74 18.98
C ALA A 622 45.59 -5.36 18.62
N LYS A 623 46.18 -6.13 19.54
CA LYS A 623 47.45 -6.82 19.30
C LYS A 623 47.34 -7.82 18.14
N GLU A 624 46.35 -8.71 18.15
CA GLU A 624 46.13 -9.68 17.06
C GLU A 624 45.91 -8.98 15.72
N TYR A 625 45.05 -7.96 15.70
CA TYR A 625 44.72 -7.23 14.49
C TYR A 625 45.97 -6.56 13.88
N PHE A 626 46.68 -5.73 14.64
CA PHE A 626 47.82 -4.98 14.11
C PHE A 626 49.06 -5.83 13.87
N SER A 627 49.25 -6.94 14.59
CA SER A 627 50.37 -7.86 14.29
C SER A 627 50.19 -8.64 12.99
N LEU A 628 48.95 -8.76 12.53
CA LEU A 628 48.61 -9.53 11.32
C LEU A 628 48.24 -8.63 10.14
N LEU A 629 48.00 -7.33 10.36
CA LEU A 629 47.56 -6.41 9.33
C LEU A 629 48.67 -6.18 8.30
N GLU A 630 48.48 -6.67 7.08
CA GLU A 630 49.25 -6.30 5.91
C GLU A 630 48.46 -5.27 5.11
N VAL A 631 49.09 -4.13 4.85
CA VAL A 631 48.46 -3.02 4.16
C VAL A 631 49.10 -2.84 2.80
N GLU A 632 48.42 -3.26 1.74
CA GLU A 632 48.86 -3.04 0.36
C GLU A 632 48.37 -1.67 -0.12
N THR A 633 49.26 -0.90 -0.75
CA THR A 633 48.92 0.44 -1.30
C THR A 633 48.96 0.45 -2.82
#